data_AF-A0A6V7L7D2-F1
#
_entry.id   AF-A0A6V7L7D2-F1
#
_cell.length_a   1.000
_cell.length_b   1.000
_cell.length_c   1.000
_cell.angle_alpha   90.00
_cell.angle_beta   90.00
_cell.angle_gamma   90.00
#
_symmetry.space_group_name_H-M   'P 1'
#
loop_
_entity.id
_entity.type
_entity.pdbx_description
1 polymer ?
#
loop_
_entity_poly.entity_id
_entity_poly.type
_entity_poly.pdbx_seq_one_letter_code
_entity_poly.pdbx_strand_id
1 'polypeptide(L)' 'EYEVGTPAPSAPCSFVVHSSTGKRNGTILSPTYPGTYPKDLTCTYKFIGVDGQRIRLEFRDFDLFFGGP' A
#
# COMPACT_ATOMS: atom_id res chain seq x y z
N GLU A 1 0.65 5.35 -12.13
CA GLU A 1 1.36 5.45 -10.84
C GLU A 1 0.71 4.43 -9.91
N TYR A 2 1.23 3.19 -9.92
CA TYR A 2 0.73 2.04 -9.15
C TYR A 2 1.86 1.36 -8.35
N GLU A 3 3.10 1.74 -8.64
CA GLU A 3 4.28 1.20 -7.98
C GLU A 3 4.69 2.15 -6.87
N VAL A 4 4.21 1.84 -5.66
CA VAL A 4 4.54 2.59 -4.43
C VAL A 4 5.97 2.28 -3.98
N GLY A 5 6.51 1.15 -4.42
CA GLY A 5 7.86 0.66 -4.15
C GLY A 5 8.19 -0.57 -4.99
N THR A 6 9.15 -1.37 -4.54
CA THR A 6 9.54 -2.61 -5.23
C THR A 6 8.43 -3.67 -5.08
N PRO A 7 7.89 -4.22 -6.18
CA PRO A 7 6.82 -5.21 -6.11
C PRO A 7 7.31 -6.55 -5.54
N ALA A 8 6.45 -7.24 -4.80
CA ALA A 8 6.71 -8.61 -4.36
C ALA A 8 6.50 -9.59 -5.55
N PRO A 9 7.31 -10.66 -5.68
CA PRO A 9 7.25 -11.55 -6.84
C PRO A 9 5.93 -12.29 -7.04
N SER A 10 5.14 -12.49 -5.98
CA SER A 10 3.98 -13.39 -5.97
C SER A 10 2.68 -12.77 -5.49
N ALA A 11 2.60 -11.44 -5.38
CA ALA A 11 1.39 -10.78 -4.89
C ALA A 11 1.07 -9.51 -5.70
N PRO A 12 -0.19 -9.34 -6.15
CA PRO A 12 -0.57 -8.30 -7.12
C PRO A 12 -0.53 -6.88 -6.58
N CYS A 13 -0.47 -6.70 -5.26
CA CYS A 13 -0.53 -5.41 -4.57
C CYS A 13 0.42 -5.34 -3.36
N SER A 14 1.47 -6.16 -3.33
CA SER A 14 2.44 -6.12 -2.24
C SER A 14 3.72 -5.41 -2.67
N PHE A 15 4.18 -4.48 -1.85
CA PHE A 15 5.30 -3.61 -2.18
C PHE A 15 6.21 -3.38 -0.96
N VAL A 16 7.51 -3.22 -1.23
CA VAL A 16 8.49 -2.74 -0.26
C VAL A 16 8.92 -1.33 -0.64
N VAL A 17 8.73 -0.38 0.27
CA VAL A 17 9.01 1.04 0.08
C VAL A 17 10.22 1.43 0.91
N HIS A 18 11.35 1.71 0.26
CA HIS A 18 12.58 2.14 0.92
C HIS A 18 12.70 3.67 0.86
N SER A 19 12.81 4.35 2.01
CA SER A 19 13.00 5.80 2.02
C SER A 19 14.35 6.27 1.48
N SER A 20 15.35 5.38 1.43
CA SER A 20 16.71 5.68 0.99
C SER A 20 16.88 5.61 -0.53
N THR A 21 16.20 4.68 -1.20
CA THR A 21 16.32 4.42 -2.64
C THR A 21 15.06 4.72 -3.44
N GLY A 22 13.90 4.80 -2.77
CA GLY A 22 12.60 5.08 -3.38
C GLY A 22 12.07 6.48 -3.07
N LYS A 23 10.83 6.73 -3.50
CA LYS A 23 10.10 7.97 -3.16
C LYS A 23 9.76 7.98 -1.67
N ARG A 24 9.94 9.14 -1.02
CA ARG A 24 9.63 9.34 0.41
C ARG A 24 8.16 9.61 0.69
N ASN A 25 7.41 10.03 -0.33
CA ASN A 25 5.98 10.28 -0.30
C ASN A 25 5.33 9.58 -1.49
N GLY A 26 4.07 9.18 -1.33
CA GLY A 26 3.29 8.55 -2.38
C GLY A 26 1.86 8.27 -1.92
N THR A 27 1.08 7.69 -2.82
CA THR A 27 -0.30 7.29 -2.57
C THR A 27 -0.43 5.79 -2.72
N ILE A 28 -1.12 5.15 -1.79
CA ILE A 28 -1.51 3.75 -1.87
C ILE A 28 -2.98 3.71 -2.28
N LEU A 29 -3.28 2.92 -3.29
CA LEU A 29 -4.63 2.68 -3.77
C LEU A 29 -4.90 1.17 -3.71
N SER A 30 -6.13 0.79 -3.39
CA SER A 30 -6.58 -0.58 -3.60
C SER A 30 -6.53 -0.92 -5.10
N PRO A 31 -6.30 -2.19 -5.49
CA PRO A 31 -6.45 -2.58 -6.88
C PRO A 31 -7.83 -2.16 -7.38
N THR A 32 -7.86 -1.58 -8.58
CA THR A 32 -9.04 -1.05 -9.29
C THR A 32 -9.67 0.23 -8.73
N TYR A 33 -9.17 0.83 -7.63
CA TYR A 33 -9.69 2.10 -7.12
C TYR A 33 -9.87 3.15 -8.23
N PRO A 34 -11.03 3.84 -8.32
CA PRO A 34 -12.13 3.88 -7.34
C PRO A 34 -13.18 2.76 -7.48
N GLY A 35 -12.92 1.73 -8.30
CA GLY A 35 -13.77 0.55 -8.44
C GLY A 35 -13.72 -0.39 -7.24
N THR A 36 -14.49 -1.48 -7.32
CA THR A 36 -14.55 -2.51 -6.26
C THR A 36 -13.25 -3.29 -6.17
N TYR A 37 -12.72 -3.43 -4.95
CA TYR A 37 -11.56 -4.27 -4.69
C TYR A 37 -11.88 -5.76 -4.97
N PRO A 38 -10.94 -6.52 -5.58
CA PRO A 38 -11.11 -7.96 -5.78
C PRO A 38 -11.32 -8.72 -4.46
N LYS A 39 -12.13 -9.78 -4.50
CA LYS A 39 -12.29 -10.72 -3.37
C LYS A 39 -11.00 -11.52 -3.15
N ASP A 40 -10.84 -12.03 -1.92
CA ASP A 40 -9.73 -12.92 -1.53
C ASP A 40 -8.33 -12.32 -1.76
N LEU A 41 -8.23 -10.99 -1.66
CA LEU A 41 -7.02 -10.24 -1.91
C LEU A 41 -6.22 -10.03 -0.62
N THR A 42 -4.93 -10.35 -0.66
CA THR A 42 -3.97 -10.02 0.41
C THR A 42 -2.90 -9.07 -0.11
N CYS A 43 -2.89 -7.84 0.38
CA CYS A 43 -1.89 -6.82 0.06
C CYS A 43 -1.00 -6.54 1.27
N THR A 44 0.32 -6.43 1.05
CA THR A 44 1.29 -6.07 2.10
C THR A 44 2.13 -4.88 1.64
N TYR A 45 2.12 -3.79 2.41
CA TYR A 45 2.97 -2.63 2.17
C TYR A 45 3.99 -2.52 3.30
N LYS A 46 5.27 -2.78 2.99
CA LYS A 46 6.36 -2.71 3.97
C LYS A 46 7.17 -1.44 3.77
N PHE A 47 7.15 -0.55 4.74
CA PHE A 47 7.93 0.68 4.73
C PHE A 47 9.24 0.51 5.49
N ILE A 48 10.35 0.88 4.88
CA ILE A 48 11.70 0.81 5.45
C ILE A 48 12.29 2.22 5.44
N GLY A 49 12.27 2.86 6.62
CA GLY A 49 12.90 4.15 6.85
C GLY A 49 14.37 4.03 7.23
N VAL A 50 15.05 5.18 7.32
CA VAL A 50 16.37 5.31 7.96
C VAL A 50 16.23 6.00 9.32
N ASP A 51 17.30 5.99 10.11
CA ASP A 51 17.31 6.58 11.46
C ASP A 51 16.81 8.03 11.47
N GLY A 52 16.01 8.36 12.48
CA GLY A 52 15.40 9.69 12.65
C GLY A 52 14.15 9.95 11.80
N GLN A 53 13.73 9.01 10.94
CA GLN A 53 12.51 9.14 10.15
C GLN A 53 11.28 8.54 10.86
N ARG A 54 10.09 9.02 10.48
CA ARG A 54 8.79 8.48 10.90
C ARG A 54 7.87 8.33 9.72
N ILE A 55 7.06 7.27 9.74
CA ILE A 55 6.02 7.04 8.74
C ILE A 55 4.77 7.82 9.16
N ARG A 56 4.16 8.53 8.22
CA ARG A 56 2.84 9.13 8.36
C ARG A 56 1.92 8.51 7.32
N LEU A 57 0.82 7.90 7.77
CA LEU A 57 -0.25 7.39 6.91
C LEU A 57 -1.50 8.23 7.12
N GLU A 58 -2.18 8.54 6.02
CA GLU A 58 -3.42 9.31 6.01
C GLU A 58 -4.39 8.60 5.06
N PHE A 59 -5.51 8.14 5.62
CA PHE A 59 -6.59 7.55 4.84
C PHE A 59 -7.51 8.66 4.37
N ARG A 60 -7.58 8.86 3.05
CA ARG A 60 -8.46 9.85 2.42
C ARG A 60 -9.79 9.26 1.99
N ASP A 61 -9.78 7.97 1.68
CA ASP A 61 -10.94 7.16 1.38
C ASP A 61 -10.70 5.76 1.95
N PHE A 62 -11.72 5.19 2.57
CA PHE A 62 -11.64 3.88 3.22
C PHE A 62 -13.04 3.27 3.30
N ASP A 63 -13.31 2.31 2.42
CA ASP A 63 -14.54 1.53 2.39
C ASP A 63 -14.19 0.04 2.24
N LEU A 64 -14.51 -0.74 3.27
CA LEU A 64 -14.29 -2.17 3.33
C LEU A 64 -15.55 -2.86 3.80
N PHE A 65 -15.77 -4.08 3.32
CA PHE A 65 -16.86 -4.92 3.77
C PHE A 65 -16.69 -5.18 5.26
N PHE A 66 -17.56 -4.58 6.06
CA PHE A 66 -17.71 -4.90 7.46
C PHE A 66 -18.33 -6.30 7.51
N GLY A 67 -17.48 -7.32 7.67
CA GLY A 67 -17.88 -8.72 7.80
C GLY A 67 -18.67 -8.93 9.09
N GLY A 68 -19.90 -8.41 9.12
CA GLY A 68 -20.85 -8.54 10.22
C GLY A 68 -21.02 -10.00 10.65
N PRO A 69 -21.52 -10.23 11.87
CA PRO A 69 -21.55 -11.54 12.50
C PRO A 69 -22.26 -12.60 11.66
#